data_AF-A0A223E6N2-F1
#
_entry.id   AF-A0A223E6N2-F1
#
_cell.length_a   1.000
_cell.length_b   1.000
_cell.length_c   1.000
_cell.angle_alpha   90.00
_cell.angle_beta   90.00
_cell.angle_gamma   90.00
#
_symmetry.space_group_name_H-M   'P 1'
#
loop_
_entity.id
_entity.type
_entity.pdbx_description
1 polymer ?
#
loop_
_entity_poly.entity_id
_entity_poly.type
_entity_poly.pdbx_seq_one_letter_code
_entity_poly.pdbx_strand_id
1 'polypeptide(L)'
;MMNGKEYLESLRDNRVVYLNGEKIDDVTAHPAYENAARSIARMYDALHDEQMGKILTTTTEEGYPTHKFFKEPKNAQDLLEARDAIAQWAKLSYGFMGRTPDYKASFTAHLKAFADYYEGFEDNARNWYKKTTKEVPFINHTISLYNMWTYFL
;
A
#
# COMPACT_ATOMS: atom_id res chain seq x y z
N MET A 1 -6.50 2.29 -9.92
CA MET A 1 -6.53 1.59 -8.62
C MET A 1 -7.14 0.21 -8.84
N MET A 2 -6.56 -0.83 -8.26
CA MET A 2 -7.13 -2.18 -8.28
C MET A 2 -8.42 -2.25 -7.46
N ASN A 3 -9.34 -3.15 -7.81
CA ASN A 3 -10.35 -3.67 -6.87
C ASN A 3 -9.82 -4.92 -6.14
N GLY A 4 -10.60 -5.49 -5.22
CA GLY A 4 -10.19 -6.63 -4.41
C GLY A 4 -9.89 -7.89 -5.23
N LYS A 5 -10.65 -8.14 -6.30
CA LYS A 5 -10.40 -9.27 -7.22
C LYS A 5 -9.07 -9.10 -7.95
N GLU A 6 -8.80 -7.91 -8.48
CA GLU A 6 -7.56 -7.58 -9.18
C GLU A 6 -6.36 -7.65 -8.22
N TYR A 7 -6.53 -7.21 -6.97
CA TYR A 7 -5.50 -7.36 -5.95
C TYR A 7 -5.17 -8.84 -5.71
N LEU A 8 -6.16 -9.71 -5.49
CA LEU A 8 -5.91 -11.13 -5.27
C LEU A 8 -5.24 -11.77 -6.48
N GLU A 9 -5.68 -11.46 -7.69
CA GLU A 9 -5.06 -11.96 -8.92
C GLU A 9 -3.61 -11.48 -9.06
N SER A 10 -3.31 -10.25 -8.67
CA SER A 10 -1.93 -9.73 -8.65
C SER A 10 -1.00 -10.49 -7.72
N LEU A 11 -1.54 -11.28 -6.77
CA LEU A 11 -0.73 -12.12 -5.88
C LEU A 11 -0.39 -13.48 -6.46
N ARG A 12 -1.04 -13.88 -7.56
CA ARG A 12 -0.78 -15.13 -8.30
C ARG A 12 0.33 -14.93 -9.31
N ASP A 13 1.49 -14.56 -8.81
CA ASP A 13 2.71 -14.35 -9.58
C ASP A 13 3.75 -15.43 -9.24
N ASN A 14 4.97 -15.26 -9.75
CA ASN A 14 6.08 -16.19 -9.51
C ASN A 14 6.82 -15.94 -8.17
N ARG A 15 6.16 -15.34 -7.16
CA ARG A 15 6.76 -15.16 -5.83
C ARG A 15 7.14 -16.50 -5.21
N VAL A 16 8.20 -16.46 -4.41
CA VAL A 16 8.68 -17.62 -3.66
C VAL A 16 8.49 -17.36 -2.19
N VAL A 17 7.55 -18.07 -1.58
CA VAL A 17 7.21 -17.98 -0.16
C VAL A 17 7.39 -19.35 0.46
N TYR A 18 8.07 -19.40 1.61
CA TYR A 18 8.24 -20.63 2.38
C TYR A 18 7.59 -20.50 3.75
N LEU A 19 6.96 -21.57 4.21
CA LEU A 19 6.43 -21.70 5.57
C LEU A 19 6.64 -23.14 6.03
N ASN A 20 7.17 -23.34 7.24
CA ASN A 20 7.42 -24.66 7.82
C ASN A 20 8.25 -25.60 6.92
N GLY A 21 9.20 -25.05 6.17
CA GLY A 21 10.06 -25.82 5.26
C GLY A 21 9.43 -26.15 3.90
N GLU A 22 8.17 -25.80 3.67
CA GLU A 22 7.46 -26.05 2.43
C GLU A 22 7.34 -24.77 1.60
N LYS A 23 7.43 -24.92 0.28
CA LYS A 23 7.15 -23.82 -0.65
C LYS A 23 5.64 -23.69 -0.81
N ILE A 24 5.14 -22.45 -0.72
CA ILE A 24 3.75 -22.12 -0.99
C ILE A 24 3.61 -21.69 -2.43
N ASP A 25 2.75 -22.40 -3.18
CA ASP A 25 2.50 -22.11 -4.60
C ASP A 25 1.46 -21.00 -4.82
N ASP A 26 0.44 -20.89 -3.95
CA ASP A 26 -0.58 -19.82 -4.04
C ASP A 26 -0.91 -19.25 -2.65
N VAL A 27 -0.45 -18.02 -2.39
CA VAL A 27 -0.71 -17.30 -1.12
C VAL A 27 -2.18 -16.88 -0.96
N THR A 28 -2.96 -16.83 -2.05
CA THR A 28 -4.38 -16.48 -2.00
C THR A 28 -5.26 -17.64 -1.54
N ALA A 29 -4.77 -18.87 -1.64
CA ALA A 29 -5.47 -20.09 -1.27
C ALA A 29 -4.86 -20.81 -0.06
N HIS A 30 -3.62 -20.49 0.32
CA HIS A 30 -2.95 -21.15 1.44
C HIS A 30 -3.59 -20.75 2.79
N PRO A 31 -3.94 -21.71 3.69
CA PRO A 31 -4.66 -21.44 4.95
C PRO A 31 -4.00 -20.40 5.87
N ALA A 32 -2.67 -20.30 5.83
CA ALA A 32 -1.93 -19.31 6.63
C ALA A 32 -2.11 -17.85 6.16
N TYR A 33 -2.54 -17.62 4.92
CA TYR A 33 -2.54 -16.29 4.29
C TYR A 33 -3.88 -15.89 3.68
N GLU A 34 -4.73 -16.83 3.27
CA GLU A 34 -5.95 -16.54 2.49
C GLU A 34 -6.87 -15.50 3.14
N ASN A 35 -7.03 -15.54 4.46
CA ASN A 35 -7.91 -14.62 5.18
C ASN A 35 -7.29 -13.23 5.33
N ALA A 36 -5.97 -13.15 5.48
CA ALA A 36 -5.25 -11.88 5.47
C ALA A 36 -5.31 -11.24 4.08
N ALA A 37 -5.11 -12.03 3.01
CA ALA A 37 -5.24 -11.59 1.63
C ALA A 37 -6.66 -11.07 1.34
N ARG A 38 -7.72 -11.81 1.74
CA ARG A 38 -9.11 -11.36 1.61
C ARG A 38 -9.41 -10.09 2.42
N SER A 39 -8.79 -9.92 3.59
CA SER A 39 -8.93 -8.71 4.39
C SER A 39 -8.36 -7.48 3.68
N ILE A 40 -7.21 -7.60 3.02
CA ILE A 40 -6.65 -6.52 2.18
C ILE A 40 -7.49 -6.31 0.92
N ALA A 41 -8.00 -7.39 0.30
CA ALA A 41 -8.88 -7.27 -0.87
C ALA A 41 -10.11 -6.39 -0.58
N ARG A 42 -10.72 -6.52 0.61
CA ARG A 42 -11.83 -5.65 1.04
C ARG A 42 -11.46 -4.17 1.12
N MET A 43 -10.20 -3.85 1.44
CA MET A 43 -9.73 -2.46 1.45
C MET A 43 -9.64 -1.88 0.04
N TYR A 44 -9.22 -2.70 -0.92
CA TYR A 44 -9.24 -2.33 -2.34
C TYR A 44 -10.65 -2.18 -2.88
N ASP A 45 -11.59 -3.07 -2.53
CA ASP A 45 -13.00 -2.92 -2.88
C ASP A 45 -13.61 -1.62 -2.32
N ALA A 46 -13.25 -1.25 -1.08
CA ALA A 46 -13.74 -0.02 -0.44
C ALA A 46 -13.36 1.27 -1.19
N LEU A 47 -12.31 1.26 -2.01
CA LEU A 47 -11.96 2.40 -2.88
C LEU A 47 -13.04 2.68 -3.93
N HIS A 48 -13.82 1.67 -4.31
CA HIS A 48 -14.85 1.73 -5.34
C HIS A 48 -16.27 1.75 -4.77
N ASP A 49 -16.41 1.65 -3.45
CA ASP A 49 -17.70 1.72 -2.76
C ASP A 49 -18.27 3.16 -2.78
N GLU A 50 -19.58 3.30 -3.00
CA GLU A 50 -20.22 4.62 -3.16
C GLU A 50 -20.15 5.51 -1.91
N GLN A 51 -20.12 4.91 -0.71
CA GLN A 51 -20.10 5.65 0.55
C GLN A 51 -18.68 5.80 1.08
N MET A 52 -17.93 4.70 1.17
CA MET A 52 -16.56 4.71 1.67
C MET A 52 -15.61 5.40 0.68
N GLY A 53 -15.82 5.25 -0.62
CA GLY A 53 -15.01 5.88 -1.66
C GLY A 53 -14.97 7.41 -1.55
N LYS A 54 -16.07 8.05 -1.11
CA LYS A 54 -16.12 9.51 -0.86
C LYS A 54 -15.16 9.96 0.24
N ILE A 55 -14.89 9.10 1.21
CA ILE A 55 -13.95 9.35 2.31
C ILE A 55 -12.53 8.98 1.89
N LEU A 56 -12.38 7.83 1.22
CA LEU A 56 -11.09 7.21 0.90
C LEU A 56 -10.37 7.84 -0.30
N THR A 57 -11.11 8.38 -1.27
CA THR A 57 -10.56 8.74 -2.58
C THR A 57 -10.62 10.23 -2.86
N THR A 58 -9.76 10.67 -3.77
CA THR A 58 -9.78 12.00 -4.37
C THR A 58 -9.33 11.89 -5.83
N THR A 59 -9.46 12.99 -6.58
CA THR A 59 -8.93 13.09 -7.94
C THR A 59 -7.58 13.80 -7.91
N THR A 60 -6.61 13.24 -8.62
CA THR A 60 -5.28 13.85 -8.80
C THR A 60 -5.33 15.09 -9.69
N GLU A 61 -4.24 15.86 -9.72
CA GLU A 61 -4.10 17.01 -10.63
C GLU A 61 -4.21 16.59 -12.10
N GLU A 62 -3.83 15.34 -12.40
CA GLU A 62 -3.88 14.74 -13.73
C GLU A 62 -5.22 14.04 -14.05
N GLY A 63 -6.24 14.17 -13.19
CA GLY A 63 -7.62 13.81 -13.49
C GLY A 63 -8.01 12.34 -13.25
N TYR A 64 -7.15 11.52 -12.66
CA TYR A 64 -7.48 10.13 -12.28
C TYR A 64 -7.68 9.96 -10.76
N PRO A 65 -8.52 9.01 -10.31
CA PRO A 65 -8.79 8.80 -8.90
C PRO A 65 -7.62 8.09 -8.19
N THR A 66 -7.42 8.41 -6.92
CA THR A 66 -6.43 7.79 -6.03
C THR A 66 -6.94 7.74 -4.58
N HIS A 67 -6.31 6.94 -3.72
CA HIS A 67 -6.52 7.03 -2.28
C HIS A 67 -5.91 8.34 -1.75
N LYS A 68 -6.60 9.08 -0.87
CA LYS A 68 -6.19 10.43 -0.44
C LYS A 68 -4.76 10.50 0.10
N PHE A 69 -4.32 9.46 0.81
CA PHE A 69 -2.96 9.40 1.36
C PHE A 69 -1.85 9.02 0.37
N PHE A 70 -2.19 8.66 -0.88
CA PHE A 70 -1.21 8.37 -1.94
C PHE A 70 -0.84 9.59 -2.79
N LYS A 71 -1.50 10.73 -2.55
CA LYS A 71 -1.22 12.01 -3.19
C LYS A 71 -0.41 12.89 -2.24
N GLU A 72 0.49 13.70 -2.80
CA GLU A 72 1.21 14.73 -2.05
C GLU A 72 0.23 15.76 -1.44
N PRO A 73 0.23 15.97 -0.11
CA PRO A 73 -0.58 17.00 0.51
C PRO A 73 -0.01 18.39 0.23
N LYS A 74 -0.86 19.35 -0.14
CA LYS A 74 -0.48 20.74 -0.46
C LYS A 74 -0.85 21.73 0.64
N ASN A 75 -1.72 21.33 1.57
CA ASN A 75 -2.21 22.19 2.64
C ASN A 75 -2.71 21.35 3.85
N ALA A 76 -3.10 22.03 4.93
CA ALA A 76 -3.58 21.39 6.15
C ALA A 76 -4.88 20.59 5.95
N GLN A 77 -5.76 21.02 5.05
CA GLN A 77 -7.00 20.30 4.75
C GLN A 77 -6.71 18.94 4.10
N ASP A 78 -5.74 18.87 3.18
CA ASP A 78 -5.31 17.60 2.58
C ASP A 78 -4.83 16.60 3.64
N LEU A 79 -4.10 17.08 4.67
CA LEU A 79 -3.64 16.24 5.78
C LEU A 79 -4.80 15.73 6.65
N LEU A 80 -5.79 16.57 6.93
CA LEU A 80 -6.98 16.16 7.70
C LEU A 80 -7.80 15.11 6.94
N GLU A 81 -7.96 15.29 5.63
CA GLU A 81 -8.68 14.31 4.81
C GLU A 81 -7.90 13.01 4.63
N ALA A 82 -6.57 13.08 4.52
CA ALA A 82 -5.73 11.89 4.51
C ALA A 82 -5.83 11.12 5.83
N ARG A 83 -5.82 11.80 6.99
CA ARG A 83 -6.08 11.20 8.30
C ARG A 83 -7.41 10.43 8.32
N ASP A 84 -8.47 11.03 7.79
CA ASP A 84 -9.80 10.41 7.78
C ASP A 84 -9.86 9.19 6.85
N ALA A 85 -9.17 9.25 5.70
CA ALA A 85 -9.03 8.10 4.81
C ALA A 85 -8.26 6.94 5.48
N ILE A 86 -7.12 7.23 6.13
CA ILE A 86 -6.34 6.24 6.92
C ILE A 86 -7.23 5.62 8.00
N ALA A 87 -7.97 6.43 8.76
CA ALA A 87 -8.87 5.94 9.80
C ALA A 87 -10.00 5.08 9.22
N GLN A 88 -10.51 5.40 8.04
CA GLN A 88 -11.55 4.61 7.36
C GLN A 88 -11.02 3.23 6.95
N TRP A 89 -9.80 3.11 6.42
CA TRP A 89 -9.18 1.81 6.17
C TRP A 89 -8.83 1.06 7.44
N ALA A 90 -8.32 1.73 8.48
CA ALA A 90 -8.03 1.10 9.75
C ALA A 90 -9.26 0.40 10.37
N LYS A 91 -10.45 1.00 10.25
CA LYS A 91 -11.71 0.40 10.73
C LYS A 91 -12.03 -0.94 10.07
N LEU A 92 -11.65 -1.16 8.80
CA LEU A 92 -11.92 -2.42 8.08
C LEU A 92 -11.15 -3.61 8.65
N SER A 93 -10.06 -3.35 9.38
CA SER A 93 -9.30 -4.36 10.12
C SER A 93 -9.42 -4.20 11.64
N TYR A 94 -10.33 -3.35 12.12
CA TYR A 94 -10.45 -2.97 13.52
C TYR A 94 -9.12 -2.48 14.14
N GLY A 95 -8.24 -1.90 13.33
CA GLY A 95 -6.92 -1.42 13.74
C GLY A 95 -5.84 -2.49 13.92
N PHE A 96 -6.10 -3.77 13.62
CA PHE A 96 -5.13 -4.85 13.83
C PHE A 96 -4.08 -4.96 12.72
N MET A 97 -4.37 -4.52 11.50
CA MET A 97 -3.42 -4.59 10.39
C MET A 97 -2.60 -3.29 10.27
N GLY A 98 -1.42 -3.26 10.89
CA GLY A 98 -0.54 -2.06 10.89
C GLY A 98 0.39 -1.92 9.68
N ARG A 99 0.25 -2.77 8.67
CA ARG A 99 1.06 -2.79 7.43
C ARG A 99 0.17 -2.88 6.20
N THR A 100 -0.91 -2.13 6.19
CA THR A 100 -1.83 -1.97 5.06
C THR A 100 -1.19 -1.10 3.95
N PRO A 101 -1.74 -1.09 2.72
CA PRO A 101 -1.11 -0.38 1.59
C PRO A 101 -0.81 1.11 1.82
N ASP A 102 -1.66 1.81 2.58
CA ASP A 102 -1.48 3.22 2.96
C ASP A 102 -0.25 3.46 3.83
N TYR A 103 0.23 2.46 4.58
CA TYR A 103 1.44 2.62 5.40
C TYR A 103 2.61 3.13 4.56
N LYS A 104 2.85 2.54 3.39
CA LYS A 104 3.98 2.95 2.53
C LYS A 104 3.66 4.11 1.60
N ALA A 105 2.39 4.50 1.48
CA ALA A 105 2.01 5.75 0.84
C ALA A 105 2.64 6.96 1.55
N SER A 106 2.86 6.88 2.86
CA SER A 106 3.63 7.88 3.63
C SER A 106 5.02 8.19 3.02
N PHE A 107 5.64 7.20 2.37
CA PHE A 107 6.88 7.39 1.64
C PHE A 107 6.63 7.85 0.20
N THR A 108 5.78 7.12 -0.54
CA THR A 108 5.68 7.31 -1.99
C THR A 108 4.99 8.61 -2.37
N ALA A 109 4.05 9.11 -1.55
CA ALA A 109 3.34 10.38 -1.77
C ALA A 109 4.27 11.60 -1.77
N HIS A 110 5.48 11.48 -1.20
CA HIS A 110 6.44 12.58 -1.09
C HIS A 110 7.58 12.48 -2.12
N LEU A 111 7.66 11.40 -2.90
CA LEU A 111 8.77 11.18 -3.85
C LEU A 111 8.87 12.25 -4.93
N LYS A 112 7.75 12.82 -5.39
CA LYS A 112 7.76 13.94 -6.35
C LYS A 112 8.27 15.22 -5.71
N ALA A 113 7.82 15.53 -4.49
CA ALA A 113 8.20 16.76 -3.78
C ALA A 113 9.69 16.79 -3.42
N PHE A 114 10.25 15.63 -3.05
CA PHE A 114 11.66 15.48 -2.68
C PHE A 114 12.49 14.79 -3.77
N ALA A 115 12.06 14.86 -5.04
CA ALA A 115 12.77 14.17 -6.11
C ALA A 115 14.25 14.59 -6.20
N ASP A 116 14.55 15.87 -5.94
CA ASP A 116 15.90 16.42 -6.00
C ASP A 116 16.81 15.93 -4.85
N TYR A 117 16.24 15.33 -3.79
CA TYR A 117 17.03 14.63 -2.77
C TYR A 117 17.70 13.36 -3.33
N TYR A 118 17.15 12.79 -4.39
CA TYR A 118 17.64 11.58 -5.05
C TYR A 118 18.53 11.92 -6.25
N GLU A 119 19.60 12.71 -6.04
CA GLU A 119 20.52 13.16 -7.10
C GLU A 119 20.94 12.00 -8.03
N GLY A 120 20.77 12.18 -9.34
CA GLY A 120 21.01 11.17 -10.38
C GLY A 120 19.90 10.10 -10.55
N PHE A 121 18.88 10.12 -9.69
CA PHE A 121 17.72 9.22 -9.71
C PHE A 121 16.40 9.96 -9.55
N GLU A 122 16.37 11.26 -9.82
CA GLU A 122 15.23 12.13 -9.57
C GLU A 122 14.03 11.71 -10.45
N ASP A 123 14.29 11.28 -11.69
CA ASP A 123 13.27 10.71 -12.58
C ASP A 123 12.68 9.42 -12.04
N ASN A 124 13.47 8.58 -11.36
CA ASN A 124 12.94 7.39 -10.71
C ASN A 124 11.98 7.78 -9.58
N ALA A 125 12.32 8.79 -8.77
CA ALA A 125 11.44 9.29 -7.71
C ALA A 125 10.11 9.80 -8.29
N ARG A 126 10.16 10.63 -9.35
CA ARG A 126 8.97 11.15 -10.05
C ARG A 126 8.13 10.02 -10.67
N ASN A 127 8.77 9.03 -11.29
CA ASN A 127 8.08 7.90 -11.90
C ASN A 127 7.42 7.00 -10.85
N TRP A 128 8.07 6.76 -9.71
CA TRP A 128 7.48 6.01 -8.60
C TRP A 128 6.31 6.74 -7.94
N TYR A 129 6.40 8.06 -7.77
CA TYR A 129 5.24 8.86 -7.36
C TYR A 129 4.07 8.64 -8.31
N LYS A 130 4.27 8.89 -9.61
CA LYS A 130 3.22 8.74 -10.64
C LYS A 130 2.60 7.33 -10.64
N LYS A 131 3.45 6.30 -10.57
CA LYS A 131 3.00 4.90 -10.52
C LYS A 131 2.15 4.64 -9.28
N THR A 132 2.65 5.03 -8.11
CA THR A 132 2.00 4.70 -6.83
C THR A 132 0.70 5.46 -6.64
N THR A 133 0.62 6.73 -7.05
CA THR A 133 -0.62 7.50 -7.01
C THR A 133 -1.67 6.92 -7.97
N LYS A 134 -1.29 6.40 -9.14
CA LYS A 134 -2.25 5.83 -10.11
C LYS A 134 -2.72 4.40 -9.75
N GLU A 135 -1.79 3.57 -9.32
CA GLU A 135 -2.03 2.13 -9.15
C GLU A 135 -2.45 1.77 -7.72
N VAL A 136 -2.07 2.58 -6.72
CA VAL A 136 -2.23 2.29 -5.28
C VAL A 136 -1.64 0.91 -4.93
N PRO A 137 -0.35 0.66 -5.25
CA PRO A 137 0.27 -0.64 -5.05
C PRO A 137 0.50 -0.92 -3.57
N PHE A 138 0.46 -2.20 -3.18
CA PHE A 138 0.83 -2.62 -1.84
C PHE A 138 2.34 -2.81 -1.74
N ILE A 139 3.02 -1.82 -1.16
CA ILE A 139 4.48 -1.85 -0.95
C ILE A 139 4.78 -2.02 0.54
N ASN A 140 5.77 -2.85 0.86
CA ASN A 140 6.35 -2.93 2.19
C ASN A 140 7.84 -2.54 2.14
N HIS A 141 8.45 -2.32 3.30
CA HIS A 141 9.88 -2.07 3.42
C HIS A 141 10.56 -3.13 4.30
N THR A 142 11.83 -3.40 4.02
CA THR A 142 12.69 -4.25 4.84
C THR A 142 13.97 -3.47 5.10
N ILE A 143 14.01 -2.78 6.24
CA ILE A 143 15.12 -1.87 6.60
C ILE A 143 15.99 -2.45 7.72
N SER A 144 15.40 -3.27 8.60
CA SER A 144 16.12 -3.89 9.70
C SER A 144 17.26 -4.77 9.18
N LEU A 145 18.45 -4.54 9.72
CA LEU A 145 19.61 -5.40 9.47
C LEU A 145 19.43 -6.73 10.19
N TYR A 146 19.94 -7.80 9.59
CA TYR A 146 19.96 -9.12 10.22
C TYR A 146 20.82 -9.08 11.48
N ASN A 147 20.25 -9.43 12.63
CA ASN A 147 21.01 -9.49 13.86
C ASN A 147 21.83 -10.80 13.91
N MET A 148 23.09 -10.73 13.48
CA MET A 148 24.00 -11.87 13.43
C MET A 148 24.48 -12.36 14.82
N TRP A 149 24.14 -11.67 15.91
CA TRP A 149 24.73 -11.91 17.23
C TRP A 149 23.95 -12.85 18.16
N THR A 150 22.80 -13.41 17.74
CA THR A 150 21.99 -14.31 18.58
C THR A 150 22.41 -15.80 18.57
N TYR A 151 23.57 -16.14 18.02
CA TYR A 151 24.08 -17.53 17.94
C TYR A 151 25.35 -17.81 18.78
N PHE A 152 25.70 -16.95 19.74
CA PHE A 152 26.91 -17.10 20.57
C PHE A 152 26.68 -17.08 22.10
N LEU A 153 25.51 -17.50 22.58
CA LEU A 153 25.25 -17.83 23.99
C LEU A 153 24.46 -19.14 24.08
#